data_AF-A0A257V6E3-F1
#
_entry.id   AF-A0A257V6E3-F1
#
_cell.length_a   1.000
_cell.length_b   1.000
_cell.length_c   1.000
_cell.angle_alpha   90.00
_cell.angle_beta   90.00
_cell.angle_gamma   90.00
#
_symmetry.space_group_name_H-M   'P 1'
#
loop_
_entity.id
_entity.type
_entity.pdbx_description
1 polymer ?
#
loop_
_entity_poly.entity_id
_entity_poly.type
_entity_poly.pdbx_seq_one_letter_code
_entity_poly.pdbx_strand_id
1 'polypeptide(L)'
;MRSIFTLVGLLIVMVVALVLATRQTHHDVEAVKSVTFALPSDAAPQPFDATAATRLAGRLEELAGRTQLPAGELREAAAKAAGWAAGQVPGTAAYHTAVNLRGAADELLAASDSLADPHRATARRLLAAAEAAPGTSGGGPSAIGGLRDKLQEIQQSHQEQLQQADHD
;
A
#
# COMPACT_ATOMS: atom_id res chain seq x y z
N MET A 1 -41.67 -35.41 9.66
CA MET A 1 -41.60 -33.93 9.75
C MET A 1 -40.44 -33.42 10.62
N ARG A 2 -40.09 -34.06 11.74
CA ARG A 2 -38.95 -33.69 12.61
C ARG A 2 -37.58 -33.59 11.90
N SER A 3 -37.32 -34.46 10.92
CA SER A 3 -36.04 -34.52 10.17
C SER A 3 -35.81 -33.33 9.21
N ILE A 4 -36.90 -32.72 8.72
CA ILE A 4 -36.82 -31.57 7.80
C ILE A 4 -36.43 -30.31 8.59
N PHE A 5 -36.96 -30.15 9.80
CA PHE A 5 -36.59 -29.04 10.68
C PHE A 5 -35.12 -29.12 11.15
N THR A 6 -34.59 -30.31 11.37
CA THR A 6 -33.15 -30.49 11.64
C THR A 6 -32.28 -30.18 10.42
N LEU A 7 -32.73 -30.50 9.22
CA LEU A 7 -31.99 -30.22 7.99
C LEU A 7 -32.00 -28.73 7.66
N VAL A 8 -33.13 -28.05 7.87
CA VAL A 8 -33.26 -26.59 7.73
C VAL A 8 -32.46 -25.87 8.83
N GLY A 9 -32.50 -26.36 10.08
CA GLY A 9 -31.70 -25.80 11.16
C GLY A 9 -30.20 -25.94 10.91
N LEU A 10 -29.75 -27.10 10.41
CA LEU A 10 -28.36 -27.34 10.04
C LEU A 10 -27.93 -26.49 8.85
N LEU A 11 -28.82 -26.27 7.87
CA LEU A 11 -28.56 -25.39 6.73
C LEU A 11 -28.45 -23.93 7.16
N ILE A 12 -29.28 -23.47 8.10
CA ILE A 12 -29.19 -22.11 8.65
C ILE A 12 -27.89 -21.94 9.47
N VAL A 13 -27.52 -22.91 10.30
CA VAL A 13 -26.25 -22.87 11.05
C VAL A 13 -25.06 -22.89 10.09
N MET A 14 -25.12 -23.65 9.00
CA MET A 14 -24.09 -23.65 7.96
C MET A 14 -24.00 -22.31 7.25
N VAL A 15 -25.12 -21.68 6.91
CA VAL A 15 -25.14 -20.33 6.29
C VAL A 15 -24.61 -19.27 7.27
N VAL A 16 -25.00 -19.33 8.54
CA VAL A 16 -24.50 -18.41 9.58
C VAL A 16 -23.02 -18.63 9.85
N ALA A 17 -22.54 -19.87 9.87
CA ALA A 17 -21.12 -20.20 9.95
C ALA A 17 -20.35 -19.75 8.70
N LEU A 18 -20.96 -19.81 7.50
CA LEU A 18 -20.37 -19.29 6.26
C LEU A 18 -20.30 -17.75 6.26
N VAL A 19 -21.31 -17.09 6.85
CA VAL A 19 -21.36 -15.62 7.01
C VAL A 19 -20.40 -15.14 8.11
N LEU A 20 -20.20 -15.92 9.17
CA LEU A 20 -19.20 -15.64 10.21
C LEU A 20 -17.78 -15.96 9.73
N ALA A 21 -17.58 -17.06 8.99
CA ALA A 21 -16.30 -17.38 8.37
C ALA A 21 -15.93 -16.35 7.28
N THR A 22 -16.87 -15.87 6.48
CA THR A 22 -16.58 -14.74 5.57
C THR A 22 -16.20 -13.46 6.31
N ARG A 23 -16.61 -13.25 7.56
CA ARG A 23 -16.11 -12.14 8.39
C ARG A 23 -14.75 -12.41 9.05
N GLN A 24 -14.37 -13.67 9.25
CA GLN A 24 -13.16 -14.04 10.02
C GLN A 24 -12.01 -14.60 9.16
N THR A 25 -12.25 -14.92 7.89
CA THR A 25 -11.24 -15.50 6.98
C THR A 25 -10.80 -14.51 5.89
N HIS A 26 -10.77 -13.21 6.21
CA HIS A 26 -10.26 -12.17 5.32
C HIS A 26 -8.75 -11.92 5.42
N HIS A 27 -7.99 -12.83 6.04
CA HIS A 27 -6.65 -12.47 6.54
C HIS A 27 -5.41 -13.19 6.02
N ASP A 28 -5.43 -14.19 5.12
CA ASP A 28 -4.11 -14.78 4.77
C ASP A 28 -3.83 -15.54 3.45
N VAL A 29 -4.70 -15.61 2.44
CA VAL A 29 -4.29 -16.36 1.20
C VAL A 29 -4.68 -15.74 -0.15
N GLU A 30 -5.34 -14.59 -0.18
CA GLU A 30 -5.52 -13.83 -1.44
C GLU A 30 -4.48 -12.72 -1.66
N ALA A 31 -3.52 -12.57 -0.74
CA ALA A 31 -2.48 -11.54 -0.80
C ALA A 31 -1.47 -11.69 -1.96
N VAL A 32 -1.60 -12.69 -2.85
CA VAL A 32 -0.66 -12.90 -3.96
C VAL A 32 -1.33 -13.03 -5.35
N LYS A 33 -2.67 -12.95 -5.46
CA LYS A 33 -3.34 -13.12 -6.77
C LYS A 33 -4.37 -12.06 -7.17
N SER A 34 -4.67 -11.08 -6.32
CA SER A 34 -5.63 -10.01 -6.65
C SER A 34 -5.07 -8.59 -6.48
N VAL A 35 -3.75 -8.39 -6.59
CA VAL A 35 -3.21 -7.08 -7.03
C VAL A 35 -3.28 -6.96 -8.56
N THR A 36 -4.41 -7.39 -9.14
CA THR A 36 -4.87 -6.76 -10.37
C THR A 36 -5.57 -5.51 -9.88
N PHE A 37 -4.77 -4.45 -9.76
CA PHE A 37 -5.26 -3.08 -9.67
C PHE A 37 -6.26 -2.94 -10.81
N ALA A 38 -7.55 -3.09 -10.52
CA ALA A 38 -8.60 -2.78 -11.47
C ALA A 38 -8.58 -1.26 -11.57
N LEU A 39 -7.64 -0.71 -12.33
CA LEU A 39 -7.75 0.64 -12.84
C LEU A 39 -9.06 0.64 -13.64
N PRO A 40 -10.10 1.40 -13.29
CA PRO A 40 -10.98 1.92 -14.32
C PRO A 40 -10.07 2.76 -15.22
N SER A 41 -9.56 2.15 -16.29
CA SER A 41 -8.59 2.72 -17.21
C SER A 41 -9.33 3.23 -18.43
N ASP A 42 -10.16 4.25 -18.23
CA ASP A 42 -10.62 5.13 -19.30
C ASP A 42 -9.73 6.39 -19.40
N ALA A 43 -8.55 6.34 -18.78
CA ALA A 43 -7.53 7.37 -18.91
C ALA A 43 -6.69 7.06 -20.15
N ALA A 44 -6.63 8.03 -21.08
CA ALA A 44 -5.76 7.92 -22.24
C ALA A 44 -4.29 7.73 -21.79
N PRO A 45 -3.57 6.74 -22.35
CA PRO A 45 -2.16 6.52 -22.03
C PRO A 45 -1.33 7.78 -22.28
N GLN A 46 -0.52 8.17 -21.30
CA GLN A 46 0.37 9.31 -21.38
C GLN A 46 1.82 8.88 -21.06
N PRO A 47 2.82 9.49 -21.73
CA PRO A 47 4.20 9.25 -21.38
C PRO A 47 4.47 9.72 -19.95
N PHE A 48 5.22 8.91 -19.19
CA PHE A 48 5.62 9.28 -17.83
C PHE A 48 6.62 10.44 -17.86
N ASP A 49 6.32 11.49 -17.10
CA ASP A 49 7.18 12.66 -16.90
C ASP A 49 7.60 12.72 -15.43
N ALA A 50 8.87 12.40 -15.17
CA ALA A 50 9.43 12.38 -13.82
C ALA A 50 9.39 13.75 -13.13
N THR A 51 9.64 14.84 -13.86
CA THR A 51 9.62 16.20 -13.31
C THR A 51 8.20 16.63 -12.98
N ALA A 52 7.22 16.27 -13.82
CA ALA A 52 5.81 16.49 -13.50
C ALA A 52 5.34 15.61 -12.33
N ALA A 53 5.83 14.38 -12.21
CA ALA A 53 5.53 13.47 -11.11
C ALA A 53 6.05 14.03 -9.77
N THR A 54 7.29 14.54 -9.71
CA THR A 54 7.84 15.19 -8.50
C THR A 54 7.04 16.44 -8.11
N ARG A 55 6.67 17.28 -9.09
CA ARG A 55 5.82 18.46 -8.81
C ARG A 55 4.45 18.05 -8.28
N LEU A 56 3.87 16.98 -8.84
CA LEU A 56 2.60 16.44 -8.36
C LEU A 56 2.72 15.88 -6.94
N ALA A 57 3.79 15.15 -6.64
CA ALA A 57 4.07 14.62 -5.31
C ALA A 57 4.14 15.74 -4.26
N GLY A 58 4.94 16.77 -4.52
CA GLY A 58 5.06 17.93 -3.62
C GLY A 58 3.73 18.67 -3.46
N ARG A 59 2.92 18.74 -4.51
CA ARG A 59 1.59 19.36 -4.42
C ARG A 59 0.63 18.53 -3.58
N LEU A 60 0.61 17.20 -3.74
CA LEU A 60 -0.20 16.30 -2.92
C LEU A 60 0.23 16.33 -1.45
N GLU A 61 1.52 16.45 -1.16
CA GLU A 61 2.03 16.61 0.21
C GLU A 61 1.55 17.92 0.85
N GLU A 62 1.59 19.02 0.10
CA GLU A 62 1.04 20.29 0.55
C GLU A 62 -0.46 20.18 0.87
N LEU A 63 -1.22 19.48 0.01
CA LEU A 63 -2.65 19.24 0.23
C LEU A 63 -2.90 18.32 1.44
N ALA A 64 -2.07 17.30 1.66
CA ALA A 64 -2.17 16.42 2.82
C ALA A 64 -2.06 17.19 4.16
N GLY A 65 -1.32 18.31 4.17
CA GLY A 65 -1.20 19.22 5.32
C GLY A 65 -2.37 20.19 5.53
N ARG A 66 -3.33 20.27 4.59
CA ARG A 66 -4.47 21.20 4.67
C ARG A 66 -5.73 20.50 5.14
N THR A 67 -6.51 21.12 6.02
CA THR A 67 -7.81 20.60 6.44
C THR A 67 -8.76 20.49 5.25
N GLN A 68 -8.89 21.57 4.47
CA GLN A 68 -9.78 21.59 3.31
C GLN A 68 -9.06 21.10 2.04
N LEU A 69 -9.65 20.09 1.40
CA LEU A 69 -9.09 19.45 0.22
C LEU A 69 -9.84 19.84 -1.07
N PRO A 70 -9.15 20.35 -2.11
CA PRO A 70 -9.76 20.67 -3.38
C PRO A 70 -10.03 19.39 -4.18
N ALA A 71 -11.24 18.83 -4.04
CA ALA A 71 -11.61 17.57 -4.70
C ALA A 71 -11.49 17.60 -6.24
N GLY A 72 -11.63 18.77 -6.88
CA GLY A 72 -11.40 18.92 -8.33
C GLY A 72 -9.94 18.66 -8.70
N GLU A 73 -9.02 19.34 -8.01
CA GLU A 73 -7.58 19.23 -8.21
C GLU A 73 -7.08 17.80 -7.93
N LEU A 74 -7.59 17.15 -6.88
CA LEU A 74 -7.23 15.77 -6.55
C LEU A 74 -7.71 14.77 -7.60
N ARG A 75 -8.90 14.97 -8.20
CA ARG A 75 -9.37 14.11 -9.31
C ARG A 75 -8.52 14.29 -10.56
N GLU A 76 -8.12 15.50 -10.87
CA GLU A 76 -7.20 15.77 -11.98
C GLU A 76 -5.83 15.13 -11.75
N ALA A 77 -5.32 15.21 -10.51
CA ALA A 77 -4.09 14.53 -10.10
C ALA A 77 -4.19 13.00 -10.28
N ALA A 78 -5.27 12.38 -9.79
CA ALA A 78 -5.51 10.95 -9.92
C ALA A 78 -5.64 10.53 -11.39
N ALA A 79 -6.36 11.30 -12.21
CA ALA A 79 -6.52 11.03 -13.64
C ALA A 79 -5.18 11.14 -14.40
N LYS A 80 -4.37 12.15 -14.08
CA LYS A 80 -3.04 12.32 -14.66
C LYS A 80 -2.10 11.17 -14.32
N ALA A 81 -2.07 10.78 -13.04
CA ALA A 81 -1.29 9.65 -12.58
C ALA A 81 -1.77 8.31 -13.18
N ALA A 82 -3.09 8.15 -13.38
CA ALA A 82 -3.66 7.02 -14.11
C ALA A 82 -3.22 6.96 -15.57
N GLY A 83 -3.20 8.10 -16.28
CA GLY A 83 -2.72 8.18 -17.66
C GLY A 83 -1.24 7.79 -17.78
N TRP A 84 -0.41 8.21 -16.82
CA TRP A 84 0.98 7.77 -16.73
C TRP A 84 1.10 6.27 -16.50
N ALA A 85 0.39 5.72 -15.52
CA ALA A 85 0.43 4.28 -15.23
C ALA A 85 -0.02 3.44 -16.45
N ALA A 86 -1.05 3.88 -17.17
CA ALA A 86 -1.55 3.23 -18.38
C ALA A 86 -0.54 3.28 -19.54
N GLY A 87 0.36 4.26 -19.57
CA GLY A 87 1.44 4.38 -20.54
C GLY A 87 2.72 3.62 -20.18
N GLN A 88 2.78 2.96 -19.02
CA GLN A 88 3.97 2.24 -18.54
C GLN A 88 3.77 0.73 -18.51
N VAL A 89 4.88 -0.01 -18.59
CA VAL A 89 4.88 -1.46 -18.35
C VAL A 89 4.71 -1.72 -16.85
N PRO A 90 3.77 -2.58 -16.43
CA PRO A 90 3.60 -2.97 -15.03
C PRO A 90 4.90 -3.49 -14.41
N GLY A 91 5.17 -3.11 -13.17
CA GLY A 91 6.38 -3.51 -12.43
C GLY A 91 7.61 -2.62 -12.66
N THR A 92 7.54 -1.65 -13.57
CA THR A 92 8.62 -0.64 -13.72
C THR A 92 8.57 0.40 -12.60
N ALA A 93 9.72 1.02 -12.28
CA ALA A 93 9.77 2.09 -11.29
C ALA A 93 8.81 3.25 -11.63
N ALA A 94 8.72 3.64 -12.91
CA ALA A 94 7.80 4.66 -13.39
C ALA A 94 6.32 4.27 -13.19
N TYR A 95 5.98 2.99 -13.44
CA TYR A 95 4.65 2.47 -13.14
C TYR A 95 4.33 2.54 -11.64
N HIS A 96 5.25 2.10 -10.78
CA HIS A 96 5.06 2.15 -9.33
C HIS A 96 4.91 3.58 -8.81
N THR A 97 5.73 4.52 -9.29
CA THR A 97 5.59 5.94 -8.96
C THR A 97 4.22 6.46 -9.38
N ALA A 98 3.78 6.20 -10.60
CA ALA A 98 2.46 6.64 -11.08
C ALA A 98 1.29 6.04 -10.28
N VAL A 99 1.36 4.75 -9.96
CA VAL A 99 0.33 4.07 -9.14
C VAL A 99 0.30 4.61 -7.72
N ASN A 100 1.46 4.84 -7.09
CA ASN A 100 1.53 5.39 -5.74
C ASN A 100 1.00 6.84 -5.69
N LEU A 101 1.29 7.66 -6.69
CA LEU A 101 0.74 9.02 -6.79
C LEU A 101 -0.77 9.02 -6.98
N ARG A 102 -1.30 8.11 -7.81
CA ARG A 102 -2.74 7.93 -7.96
C ARG A 102 -3.38 7.52 -6.62
N GLY A 103 -2.83 6.51 -5.96
CA GLY A 103 -3.31 6.06 -4.66
C GLY A 103 -3.27 7.16 -3.60
N ALA A 104 -2.23 7.98 -3.56
CA ALA A 104 -2.16 9.12 -2.64
C ALA A 104 -3.27 10.15 -2.91
N ALA A 105 -3.56 10.45 -4.17
CA ALA A 105 -4.64 11.37 -4.54
C ALA A 105 -6.02 10.79 -4.18
N ASP A 106 -6.24 9.49 -4.39
CA ASP A 106 -7.48 8.78 -4.05
C ASP A 106 -7.70 8.73 -2.52
N GLU A 107 -6.63 8.48 -1.75
CA GLU A 107 -6.67 8.53 -0.28
C GLU A 107 -6.99 9.96 0.22
N LEU A 108 -6.42 11.00 -0.38
CA LEU A 108 -6.79 12.37 -0.04
C LEU A 108 -8.25 12.68 -0.41
N LEU A 109 -8.78 12.13 -1.51
CA LEU A 109 -10.20 12.27 -1.83
C LEU A 109 -11.12 11.59 -0.80
N ALA A 110 -10.66 10.52 -0.17
CA ALA A 110 -11.38 9.80 0.87
C ALA A 110 -11.22 10.44 2.27
N ALA A 111 -10.21 11.29 2.46
CA ALA A 111 -9.93 11.93 3.74
C ALA A 111 -10.99 12.96 4.13
N SER A 112 -11.33 12.98 5.42
CA SER A 112 -12.14 14.02 6.04
C SER A 112 -11.35 15.32 6.24
N ASP A 113 -12.04 16.38 6.67
CA ASP A 113 -11.43 17.67 7.03
C ASP A 113 -10.55 17.61 8.29
N SER A 114 -10.46 16.45 8.95
CA SER A 114 -9.56 16.21 10.07
C SER A 114 -8.13 15.96 9.61
N LEU A 115 -7.16 16.65 10.21
CA LEU A 115 -5.73 16.38 9.97
C LEU A 115 -5.26 15.04 10.55
N ALA A 116 -6.00 14.50 11.51
CA ALA A 116 -5.73 13.19 12.13
C ALA A 116 -6.37 12.03 11.36
N ASP A 117 -6.94 12.29 10.17
CA ASP A 117 -7.57 11.27 9.37
C ASP A 117 -6.54 10.19 8.90
N PRO A 118 -6.82 8.89 9.11
CA PRO A 118 -5.93 7.82 8.70
C PRO A 118 -5.64 7.82 7.18
N HIS A 119 -6.57 8.29 6.35
CA HIS A 119 -6.37 8.41 4.90
C HIS A 119 -5.23 9.39 4.57
N ARG A 120 -5.04 10.46 5.36
CA ARG A 120 -3.92 11.39 5.16
C ARG A 120 -2.58 10.76 5.51
N ALA A 121 -2.53 9.94 6.56
CA ALA A 121 -1.32 9.19 6.90
C ALA A 121 -0.98 8.16 5.80
N THR A 122 -1.99 7.50 5.25
CA THR A 122 -1.84 6.58 4.12
C THR A 122 -1.35 7.30 2.87
N ALA A 123 -1.93 8.45 2.53
CA ALA A 123 -1.51 9.28 1.42
C ALA A 123 -0.02 9.68 1.53
N ARG A 124 0.40 10.18 2.70
CA ARG A 124 1.82 10.51 2.95
C ARG A 124 2.76 9.32 2.78
N ARG A 125 2.35 8.14 3.26
CA ARG A 125 3.14 6.91 3.06
C ARG A 125 3.27 6.55 1.58
N LEU A 126 2.21 6.70 0.81
CA LEU A 126 2.23 6.46 -0.64
C LEU A 126 3.09 7.49 -1.37
N LEU A 127 3.06 8.76 -0.96
CA LEU A 127 3.95 9.81 -1.49
C LEU A 127 5.42 9.49 -1.21
N ALA A 128 5.75 9.12 0.02
CA ALA A 128 7.10 8.67 0.36
C ALA A 128 7.55 7.45 -0.48
N ALA A 129 6.65 6.50 -0.72
CA ALA A 129 6.94 5.35 -1.57
C ALA A 129 7.10 5.72 -3.07
N ALA A 130 6.39 6.75 -3.55
CA ALA A 130 6.54 7.26 -4.91
C ALA A 130 7.90 7.94 -5.13
N GLU A 131 8.43 8.60 -4.09
CA GLU A 131 9.73 9.29 -4.10
C GLU A 131 10.91 8.34 -3.86
N ALA A 132 10.71 7.27 -3.09
CA ALA A 132 11.74 6.29 -2.73
C ALA A 132 12.13 5.34 -3.89
N ALA A 133 12.03 5.79 -5.15
CA ALA A 133 12.25 4.97 -6.34
C ALA A 133 13.49 4.05 -6.21
N PRO A 134 13.38 2.77 -6.60
CA PRO A 134 14.50 1.82 -6.59
C PRO A 134 15.49 2.21 -7.70
N GLY A 135 16.39 3.13 -7.41
CA GLY A 135 17.35 3.66 -8.37
C GLY A 135 18.08 4.94 -7.94
N THR A 136 17.60 5.63 -6.90
CA THR A 136 18.33 6.76 -6.33
C THR A 136 19.42 6.24 -5.40
N SER A 137 20.57 5.93 -5.98
CA SER A 137 21.86 5.92 -5.28
C SER A 137 22.17 7.34 -4.77
N GLY A 138 21.52 7.71 -3.68
CA GLY A 138 21.61 9.02 -3.04
C GLY A 138 21.40 8.85 -1.54
N GLY A 139 22.53 8.65 -0.84
CA GLY A 139 22.63 8.32 0.58
C GLY A 139 21.62 9.00 1.50
N GLY A 140 20.73 8.17 2.08
CA GLY A 140 19.91 8.49 3.24
C GLY A 140 19.93 7.29 4.19
N PRO A 141 20.47 7.41 5.41
CA PRO A 141 20.72 6.27 6.29
C PRO A 141 19.47 5.94 7.10
N SER A 142 18.53 5.10 6.63
CA SER A 142 17.45 4.66 7.55
C SER A 142 16.73 3.33 7.29
N ALA A 143 16.93 2.60 6.20
CA ALA A 143 16.28 1.28 6.03
C ALA A 143 17.26 0.10 6.00
N ILE A 144 18.43 0.26 5.37
CA ILE A 144 19.43 -0.81 5.23
C ILE A 144 20.35 -0.89 6.48
N GLY A 145 20.48 0.21 7.23
CA GLY A 145 21.25 0.24 8.48
C GLY A 145 20.66 -0.66 9.56
N GLY A 146 19.33 -0.62 9.76
CA GLY A 146 18.66 -1.46 10.76
C GLY A 146 18.68 -2.96 10.43
N LEU A 147 18.71 -3.33 9.14
CA LEU A 147 18.88 -4.72 8.73
C LEU A 147 20.32 -5.22 8.94
N ARG A 148 21.32 -4.35 8.73
CA ARG A 148 22.72 -4.66 9.03
C ARG A 148 22.95 -4.83 10.53
N ASP A 149 22.34 -3.99 11.34
CA ASP A 149 22.43 -4.04 12.79
C ASP A 149 21.87 -5.37 13.33
N LYS A 150 20.67 -5.77 12.87
CA LYS A 150 20.10 -7.09 13.19
C LYS A 150 20.94 -8.27 12.71
N LEU A 151 21.55 -8.17 11.52
CA LEU A 151 22.46 -9.23 11.04
C LEU A 151 23.72 -9.33 11.90
N GLN A 152 24.24 -8.19 12.35
CA GLN A 152 25.42 -8.15 13.20
C GLN A 152 25.13 -8.66 14.61
N GLU A 153 23.96 -8.34 15.17
CA GLU A 153 23.46 -8.87 16.45
C GLU A 153 23.26 -10.40 16.39
N ILE A 154 22.69 -10.92 15.30
CA ILE A 154 22.52 -12.37 15.09
C ILE A 154 23.89 -13.07 14.94
N GLN A 155 24.85 -12.47 14.25
CA GLN A 155 26.20 -13.04 14.14
C GLN A 155 26.93 -13.05 15.49
N GLN A 156 26.81 -11.98 16.25
CA GLN A 156 27.47 -11.84 17.55
C GLN A 156 26.89 -12.83 18.56
N SER A 157 25.56 -12.91 18.68
CA SER A 157 24.89 -13.88 19.56
C SER A 157 25.23 -15.33 19.22
N HIS A 158 25.42 -15.66 17.94
CA HIS A 158 25.82 -17.00 17.52
C HIS A 158 27.27 -17.33 17.92
N GLN A 159 28.14 -16.32 17.95
CA GLN A 159 29.54 -16.48 18.35
C GLN A 159 29.69 -16.63 19.88
N GLU A 160 28.86 -15.91 20.64
CA GLU A 160 28.78 -16.05 22.10
C GLU A 160 28.26 -17.45 22.49
N GLN A 161 27.27 -17.99 21.77
CA GLN A 161 26.78 -19.36 22.00
C GLN A 161 27.86 -20.43 21.77
N LEU A 162 28.71 -20.26 20.76
CA LEU A 162 29.80 -21.19 20.48
C LEU A 162 30.88 -21.15 21.57
N GLN A 163 31.19 -19.97 22.12
CA GLN A 163 32.15 -19.84 23.22
C GLN A 163 31.61 -20.38 24.53
N GLN A 164 30.31 -20.22 24.79
CA GLN A 164 29.65 -20.78 25.97
C GLN A 164 29.63 -22.31 25.92
N ALA A 165 29.43 -22.91 24.74
CA ALA A 165 29.45 -24.36 24.53
C ALA A 165 30.85 -24.99 24.59
N ASP A 166 31.91 -24.20 24.46
CA ASP A 166 33.32 -24.66 24.54
C ASP A 166 33.91 -24.45 25.97
N HIS A 167 33.16 -23.82 26.88
CA HIS A 167 33.54 -23.56 28.27
C HIS A 167 32.80 -24.43 29.31
N ASP A 168 31.90 -25.31 28.88
CA ASP A 168 31.27 -26.40 29.67
C ASP A 168 31.91 -27.75 29.31
#